data_AF-A0A2M8DGJ4-F1
#
_entry.id   AF-A0A2M8DGJ4-F1
#
_cell.length_a   1.000
_cell.length_b   1.000
_cell.length_c   1.000
_cell.angle_alpha   90.00
_cell.angle_beta   90.00
_cell.angle_gamma   90.00
#
_symmetry.space_group_name_H-M   'P 1'
#
loop_
_entity.id
_entity.type
_entity.pdbx_description
1 polymer ?
#
loop_
_entity_poly.entity_id
_entity_poly.type
_entity_poly.pdbx_seq_one_letter_code
_entity_poly.pdbx_strand_id
1 'polypeptide(L)'
;MIELNASLFIQAVNFLVLLGVLNWVLYRPILRALEERRRKTAGARGQVESVEEQGAELMAAYEADLAVARAQARSRYQAHRDQAVSAAEAAVAQAKAKAEAEWARHAEELARRRQELEAELAASEAVLAREIAAKALGRAV
;
A
#
# COMPACT_ATOMS: atom_id res chain seq x y z
N MET A 1 -2.45 -90.22 41.72
CA MET A 1 -1.61 -89.23 42.44
C MET A 1 -0.73 -88.56 41.42
N ILE A 2 -0.55 -87.24 41.49
CA ILE A 2 0.38 -86.55 40.59
C ILE A 2 1.78 -86.97 41.04
N GLU A 3 2.36 -87.94 40.37
CA GLU A 3 3.75 -88.28 40.57
C GLU A 3 4.60 -87.21 39.89
N LEU A 4 5.30 -86.43 40.70
CA LEU A 4 6.29 -85.44 40.26
C LEU A 4 7.51 -86.19 39.70
N ASN A 5 7.36 -86.69 38.48
CA ASN A 5 8.38 -87.44 37.75
C ASN A 5 9.15 -86.51 36.80
N ALA A 6 10.35 -86.92 36.38
CA ALA A 6 11.19 -86.16 35.45
C ALA A 6 10.47 -85.78 34.12
N SER A 7 9.44 -86.52 33.73
CA SER A 7 8.59 -86.20 32.58
C SER A 7 7.84 -84.88 32.74
N LEU A 8 7.36 -84.55 33.95
CA LEU A 8 6.66 -83.30 34.23
C LEU A 8 7.60 -82.10 34.03
N PHE A 9 8.87 -82.25 34.45
CA PHE A 9 9.89 -81.23 34.27
C PHE A 9 10.23 -81.03 32.78
N ILE A 10 10.41 -82.13 32.03
CA ILE A 10 10.65 -82.08 30.58
C ILE A 10 9.47 -81.41 29.85
N GLN A 11 8.23 -81.71 30.25
CA GLN A 11 7.03 -81.14 29.65
C GLN A 11 6.88 -79.64 29.97
N ALA A 12 7.24 -79.23 31.20
CA ALA A 12 7.29 -77.82 31.57
C ALA A 12 8.35 -77.04 30.77
N VAL A 13 9.54 -77.60 30.59
CA VAL A 13 10.59 -77.01 29.74
C VAL A 13 10.11 -76.90 28.29
N ASN A 14 9.46 -77.94 27.74
CA ASN A 14 8.90 -77.91 26.39
C ASN A 14 7.85 -76.80 26.24
N PHE A 15 6.93 -76.67 27.21
CA PHE A 15 5.93 -75.60 27.22
C PHE A 15 6.57 -74.20 27.27
N LEU A 16 7.61 -74.01 28.09
CA LEU A 16 8.35 -72.74 28.16
C LEU A 16 9.07 -72.40 26.85
N VAL A 17 9.67 -73.40 26.19
CA VAL A 17 10.27 -73.22 24.86
C VAL A 17 9.20 -72.82 23.85
N LEU A 18 8.05 -73.52 23.83
CA LEU A 18 6.93 -73.22 22.94
C LEU A 18 6.38 -71.81 23.17
N LEU A 19 6.25 -71.40 24.44
CA LEU A 19 5.83 -70.05 24.84
C LEU A 19 6.82 -68.99 24.35
N GLY A 20 8.13 -69.25 24.46
CA GLY A 20 9.18 -68.37 23.94
C GLY A 20 9.11 -68.20 22.42
N VAL A 21 8.96 -69.32 21.69
CA VAL A 21 8.79 -69.33 20.23
C VAL A 21 7.52 -68.58 19.82
N LEU A 22 6.39 -68.85 20.48
CA LEU A 22 5.11 -68.19 20.18
C LEU A 22 5.15 -66.69 20.49
N ASN A 23 5.85 -66.29 21.56
CA ASN A 23 6.04 -64.88 21.89
C ASN A 23 6.83 -64.14 20.81
N TRP A 24 7.86 -64.79 20.25
CA TRP A 24 8.69 -64.22 19.19
C TRP A 24 7.97 -64.21 17.82
N VAL A 25 7.28 -65.30 17.46
CA VAL A 25 6.62 -65.47 16.16
C VAL A 25 5.28 -64.75 16.07
N LEU A 26 4.52 -64.65 17.16
CA LEU A 26 3.12 -64.21 17.10
C LEU A 26 2.85 -62.95 17.94
N TYR A 27 3.14 -62.97 19.25
CA TYR A 27 2.76 -61.87 20.14
C TYR A 27 3.49 -60.57 19.81
N ARG A 28 4.82 -60.61 19.66
CA ARG A 28 5.60 -59.43 19.28
C ARG A 28 5.18 -58.79 17.95
N PRO A 29 5.06 -59.53 16.84
CA PRO A 29 4.66 -58.92 15.58
C PRO A 29 3.22 -58.38 15.60
N ILE A 30 2.28 -59.04 16.28
CA ILE A 30 0.91 -58.55 16.41
C ILE A 30 0.86 -57.22 17.18
N LEU A 31 1.58 -57.13 18.31
CA LEU A 31 1.65 -55.90 19.10
C LEU A 31 2.28 -54.75 18.29
N ARG A 32 3.38 -55.02 17.57
CA ARG A 32 4.00 -54.05 16.67
C ARG A 32 3.05 -53.56 15.58
N ALA A 33 2.31 -54.47 14.94
CA ALA A 33 1.34 -54.11 13.91
C ALA A 33 0.18 -53.26 14.46
N LEU A 34 -0.26 -53.52 15.70
CA LEU A 34 -1.29 -52.75 16.37
C LEU A 34 -0.81 -51.34 16.72
N GLU A 35 0.44 -51.22 17.18
CA GLU A 35 1.09 -49.95 17.51
C GLU A 35 1.37 -49.10 16.26
N GLU A 36 1.84 -49.74 15.18
CA GLU A 36 1.99 -49.12 13.85
C GLU A 36 0.66 -48.54 13.36
N ARG A 37 -0.45 -49.31 13.48
CA ARG A 37 -1.80 -48.84 13.14
C ARG A 37 -2.22 -47.67 14.01
N ARG A 38 -2.08 -47.76 15.34
CA ARG A 38 -2.41 -46.65 16.26
C ARG A 38 -1.63 -45.39 15.89
N ARG A 39 -0.33 -45.51 15.62
CA ARG A 39 0.55 -44.39 15.27
C ARG A 39 0.16 -43.77 13.94
N LYS A 40 -0.16 -44.57 12.92
CA LYS A 40 -0.64 -44.07 11.61
C LYS A 40 -1.97 -43.34 11.72
N THR A 41 -2.95 -43.90 12.44
CA THR A 41 -4.28 -43.29 12.54
C THR A 41 -4.32 -42.07 13.47
N ALA A 42 -3.67 -42.13 14.64
CA ALA A 42 -3.61 -41.01 15.56
C ALA A 42 -2.68 -39.89 15.03
N GLY A 43 -1.54 -40.27 14.45
CA GLY A 43 -0.60 -39.32 13.86
C GLY A 43 -1.16 -38.60 12.62
N ALA A 44 -1.98 -39.28 11.81
CA ALA A 44 -2.66 -38.63 10.69
C ALA A 44 -3.70 -37.60 11.16
N ARG A 45 -4.45 -37.88 12.22
CA ARG A 45 -5.42 -36.93 12.79
C ARG A 45 -4.74 -35.68 13.35
N GLY A 46 -3.68 -35.85 14.14
CA GLY A 46 -2.92 -34.72 14.68
C GLY A 46 -2.24 -33.87 13.58
N GLN A 47 -1.77 -34.51 12.51
CA GLN A 47 -1.25 -33.77 11.35
C GLN A 47 -2.33 -32.95 10.65
N VAL A 48 -3.53 -33.52 10.42
CA VAL A 48 -4.65 -32.80 9.80
C VAL A 48 -5.03 -31.58 10.63
N GLU A 49 -5.20 -31.73 11.94
CA GLU A 49 -5.54 -30.63 12.85
C GLU A 49 -4.46 -29.54 12.84
N SER A 50 -3.18 -29.92 12.86
CA SER A 50 -2.08 -28.95 12.79
C SER A 50 -2.02 -28.19 11.45
N VAL A 51 -2.38 -28.85 10.35
CA VAL A 51 -2.40 -28.23 9.01
C VAL A 51 -3.60 -27.30 8.87
N GLU A 52 -4.75 -27.66 9.43
CA GLU A 52 -5.92 -26.77 9.49
C GLU A 52 -5.64 -25.53 10.35
N GLU A 53 -5.01 -25.69 11.51
CA GLU A 53 -4.64 -24.58 12.39
C GLU A 53 -3.62 -23.63 11.73
N GLN A 54 -2.57 -24.18 11.11
CA GLN A 54 -1.61 -23.39 10.34
C GLN A 54 -2.26 -22.69 9.15
N GLY A 55 -3.20 -23.35 8.47
CA GLY A 55 -3.96 -22.76 7.38
C GLY A 55 -4.82 -21.59 7.84
N ALA A 56 -5.52 -21.74 8.97
CA ALA A 56 -6.33 -20.68 9.57
C ALA A 56 -5.47 -19.49 10.01
N GLU A 57 -4.33 -19.75 10.66
CA GLU A 57 -3.40 -18.71 11.08
C GLU A 57 -2.82 -17.94 9.88
N LEU A 58 -2.43 -18.65 8.81
CA LEU A 58 -1.93 -18.04 7.59
C LEU A 58 -3.00 -17.17 6.91
N MET A 59 -4.26 -17.63 6.87
CA MET A 59 -5.36 -16.83 6.29
C MET A 59 -5.65 -15.59 7.14
N ALA A 60 -5.66 -15.72 8.46
CA ALA A 60 -5.85 -14.58 9.36
C ALA A 60 -4.73 -13.54 9.22
N ALA A 61 -3.46 -13.98 9.14
CA ALA A 61 -2.32 -13.10 8.90
C ALA A 61 -2.43 -12.40 7.53
N TYR A 62 -2.79 -13.14 6.49
CA TYR A 62 -2.97 -12.58 5.15
C TYR A 62 -4.09 -11.54 5.10
N GLU A 63 -5.23 -11.79 5.74
CA GLU A 63 -6.33 -10.83 5.83
C GLU A 63 -5.94 -9.56 6.61
N ALA A 64 -5.18 -9.72 7.70
CA ALA A 64 -4.67 -8.60 8.49
C ALA A 64 -3.70 -7.73 7.65
N ASP A 65 -2.75 -8.35 6.95
CA ASP A 65 -1.81 -7.65 6.07
C ASP A 65 -2.53 -6.91 4.95
N LEU A 66 -3.55 -7.55 4.36
CA LEU A 66 -4.36 -6.93 3.32
C LEU A 66 -5.15 -5.72 3.84
N ALA A 67 -5.67 -5.79 5.07
CA ALA A 67 -6.36 -4.68 5.72
C ALA A 67 -5.40 -3.50 5.98
N VAL A 68 -4.20 -3.78 6.49
CA VAL A 68 -3.15 -2.77 6.73
C VAL A 68 -2.73 -2.12 5.40
N ALA A 69 -2.46 -2.92 4.37
CA ALA A 69 -2.08 -2.42 3.05
C ALA A 69 -3.15 -1.51 2.44
N ARG A 70 -4.44 -1.88 2.56
CA ARG A 70 -5.56 -1.05 2.10
C ARG A 70 -5.66 0.26 2.89
N ALA A 71 -5.49 0.22 4.20
CA ALA A 71 -5.52 1.41 5.04
C ALA A 71 -4.37 2.38 4.69
N GLN A 72 -3.16 1.85 4.52
CA GLN A 72 -1.99 2.63 4.10
C GLN A 72 -2.17 3.23 2.70
N ALA A 73 -2.67 2.46 1.74
CA ALA A 73 -2.95 2.95 0.40
C ALA A 73 -3.97 4.09 0.42
N ARG A 74 -5.05 3.95 1.20
CA ARG A 74 -6.08 4.99 1.34
C ARG A 74 -5.53 6.26 1.98
N SER A 75 -4.71 6.13 3.03
CA SER A 75 -4.06 7.26 3.70
C SER A 75 -3.10 7.99 2.75
N ARG A 76 -2.24 7.26 2.02
CA ARG A 76 -1.33 7.85 1.03
C ARG A 76 -2.09 8.56 -0.09
N TYR A 77 -3.15 7.94 -0.60
CA TYR A 77 -3.99 8.54 -1.64
C TYR A 77 -4.62 9.85 -1.16
N GLN A 78 -5.18 9.88 0.06
CA GLN A 78 -5.75 11.09 0.64
C GLN A 78 -4.69 12.18 0.82
N ALA A 79 -3.53 11.84 1.38
CA ALA A 79 -2.44 12.79 1.56
C ALA A 79 -1.98 13.40 0.22
N HIS A 80 -1.81 12.59 -0.83
CA HIS A 80 -1.46 13.08 -2.15
C HIS A 80 -2.56 13.95 -2.76
N ARG A 81 -3.83 13.57 -2.58
CA ARG A 81 -4.96 14.37 -3.07
C ARG A 81 -5.00 15.74 -2.40
N ASP A 82 -4.84 15.78 -1.08
CA ASP A 82 -4.90 17.03 -0.32
C ASP A 82 -3.70 17.93 -0.63
N GLN A 83 -2.51 17.35 -0.81
CA GLN A 83 -1.33 18.08 -1.32
C GLN A 83 -1.57 18.65 -2.72
N ALA A 84 -2.16 17.87 -3.63
CA ALA A 84 -2.45 18.32 -4.98
C ALA A 84 -3.49 19.47 -5.00
N VAL A 85 -4.53 19.38 -4.18
CA VAL A 85 -5.53 20.44 -4.02
C VAL A 85 -4.87 21.71 -3.47
N SER A 86 -4.09 21.61 -2.39
CA SER A 86 -3.40 22.75 -1.80
C SER A 86 -2.41 23.39 -2.78
N ALA A 87 -1.65 22.59 -3.54
CA ALA A 87 -0.73 23.09 -4.56
C ALA A 87 -1.48 23.79 -5.71
N ALA A 88 -2.62 23.25 -6.14
CA ALA A 88 -3.45 23.88 -7.16
C ALA A 88 -4.03 25.22 -6.68
N GLU A 89 -4.55 25.28 -5.45
CA GLU A 89 -5.05 26.51 -4.84
C GLU A 89 -3.94 27.57 -4.73
N ALA A 90 -2.74 27.18 -4.27
CA ALA A 90 -1.59 28.06 -4.19
C ALA A 90 -1.15 28.58 -5.57
N ALA A 91 -1.15 27.71 -6.60
CA ALA A 91 -0.82 28.11 -7.96
C ALA A 91 -1.83 29.10 -8.53
N VAL A 92 -3.13 28.87 -8.30
CA VAL A 92 -4.19 29.80 -8.72
C VAL A 92 -4.07 31.14 -8.00
N ALA A 93 -3.84 31.13 -6.68
CA ALA A 93 -3.64 32.35 -5.89
C ALA A 93 -2.43 33.15 -6.40
N GLN A 94 -1.31 32.47 -6.67
CA GLN A 94 -0.11 33.10 -7.22
C GLN A 94 -0.35 33.68 -8.61
N ALA A 95 -1.07 32.96 -9.48
CA ALA A 95 -1.41 33.44 -10.81
C ALA A 95 -2.31 34.69 -10.76
N LYS A 96 -3.31 34.71 -9.86
CA LYS A 96 -4.15 35.89 -9.63
C LYS A 96 -3.34 37.09 -9.14
N ALA A 97 -2.49 36.90 -8.14
CA ALA A 97 -1.64 37.97 -7.62
C ALA A 97 -0.69 38.55 -8.68
N LYS A 98 -0.12 37.68 -9.55
CA LYS A 98 0.69 38.14 -10.69
C LYS A 98 -0.14 38.93 -11.69
N ALA A 99 -1.32 38.46 -12.06
CA ALA A 99 -2.20 39.15 -12.98
C ALA A 99 -2.63 40.53 -12.44
N GLU A 100 -2.96 40.62 -11.15
CA GLU A 100 -3.30 41.89 -10.49
C GLU A 100 -2.11 42.87 -10.50
N ALA A 101 -0.89 42.37 -10.21
CA ALA A 101 0.32 43.18 -10.26
C ALA A 101 0.64 43.66 -11.69
N GLU A 102 0.46 42.82 -12.70
CA GLU A 102 0.63 43.20 -14.11
C GLU A 102 -0.41 44.25 -14.53
N TRP A 103 -1.68 44.07 -14.13
CA TRP A 103 -2.73 45.05 -14.37
C TRP A 103 -2.42 46.42 -13.75
N ALA A 104 -1.96 46.44 -12.49
CA ALA A 104 -1.57 47.67 -11.82
C ALA A 104 -0.43 48.39 -12.56
N ARG A 105 0.60 47.63 -12.98
CA ARG A 105 1.72 48.18 -13.77
C ARG A 105 1.27 48.75 -15.11
N HIS A 106 0.42 48.04 -15.84
CA HIS A 106 -0.11 48.53 -17.12
C HIS A 106 -1.00 49.76 -16.95
N ALA A 107 -1.81 49.81 -15.90
CA ALA A 107 -2.63 50.99 -15.59
C ALA A 107 -1.76 52.22 -15.29
N GLU A 108 -0.69 52.05 -14.51
CA GLU A 108 0.27 53.11 -14.20
C GLU A 108 1.02 53.58 -15.46
N GLU A 109 1.49 52.65 -16.30
CA GLU A 109 2.14 53.00 -17.57
C GLU A 109 1.20 53.74 -18.51
N LEU A 110 -0.06 53.32 -18.61
CA LEU A 110 -1.07 53.99 -19.42
C LEU A 110 -1.36 55.41 -18.92
N ALA A 111 -1.46 55.60 -17.60
CA ALA A 111 -1.63 56.92 -17.01
C ALA A 111 -0.44 57.84 -17.31
N ARG A 112 0.80 57.32 -17.19
CA ARG A 112 2.01 58.07 -17.53
C ARG A 112 2.04 58.46 -19.00
N ARG A 113 1.78 57.52 -19.91
CA ARG A 113 1.74 57.79 -21.36
C ARG A 113 0.67 58.83 -21.73
N ARG A 114 -0.49 58.81 -21.05
CA ARG A 114 -1.51 59.85 -21.24
C ARG A 114 -1.00 61.23 -20.85
N GLN A 115 -0.35 61.35 -19.70
CA GLN A 115 0.23 62.62 -19.26
C GLN A 115 1.33 63.11 -20.21
N GLU A 116 2.19 62.21 -20.69
CA GLU A 116 3.22 62.51 -21.69
C GLU A 116 2.60 63.04 -22.99
N LEU A 117 1.58 62.36 -23.53
CA LEU A 117 0.87 62.79 -24.74
C LEU A 117 0.12 64.11 -24.56
N GLU A 118 -0.52 64.34 -23.41
CA GLU A 118 -1.18 65.61 -23.10
C GLU A 118 -0.18 66.76 -23.06
N ALA A 119 1.01 66.55 -22.49
CA ALA A 119 2.08 67.54 -22.46
C ALA A 119 2.64 67.82 -23.87
N GLU A 120 2.83 66.78 -24.70
CA GLU A 120 3.25 66.93 -26.10
C GLU A 120 2.21 67.69 -26.94
N LEU A 121 0.92 67.38 -26.75
CA LEU A 121 -0.19 68.09 -27.40
C LEU A 121 -0.23 69.57 -26.99
N ALA A 122 -0.11 69.88 -25.70
CA ALA A 122 -0.05 71.26 -25.23
C ALA A 122 1.16 72.03 -25.79
N ALA A 123 2.33 71.38 -25.90
CA ALA A 123 3.53 71.98 -26.50
C ALA A 123 3.37 72.26 -28.01
N SER A 124 2.69 71.36 -28.72
CA SER A 124 2.41 71.48 -30.16
C SER A 124 1.23 72.38 -30.49
N GLU A 125 0.32 72.64 -29.55
CA GLU A 125 -0.85 73.53 -29.72
C GLU A 125 -0.44 74.95 -30.14
N ALA A 126 0.62 75.50 -29.54
CA ALA A 126 1.14 76.81 -29.92
C ALA A 126 1.75 76.84 -31.34
N VAL A 127 2.38 75.74 -31.77
CA VAL A 127 2.94 75.58 -33.11
C VAL A 127 1.83 75.44 -34.14
N LEU A 128 0.84 74.58 -33.87
CA LEU A 128 -0.34 74.36 -34.71
C LEU A 128 -1.20 75.63 -34.82
N ALA A 129 -1.43 76.35 -33.73
CA ALA A 129 -2.14 77.63 -33.74
C ALA A 129 -1.41 78.67 -34.59
N ARG A 130 -0.07 78.71 -34.53
CA ARG A 130 0.75 79.59 -35.37
C ARG A 130 0.70 79.19 -36.84
N GLU A 131 0.75 77.91 -37.17
CA GLU A 131 0.61 77.41 -38.54
C GLU A 131 -0.77 77.70 -39.14
N ILE A 132 -1.83 77.51 -38.35
CA ILE A 132 -3.22 77.82 -38.75
C ILE A 132 -3.37 79.33 -38.94
N ALA A 133 -2.88 80.16 -38.01
CA ALA A 133 -2.92 81.61 -38.13
C ALA A 133 -2.14 82.10 -39.37
N ALA A 134 -0.97 81.53 -39.65
CA ALA A 134 -0.18 81.85 -40.84
C ALA A 134 -0.91 81.49 -42.15
N LYS A 135 -1.59 80.33 -42.19
CA LYS A 135 -2.43 79.93 -43.34
C LYS A 135 -3.69 80.79 -43.49
N ALA A 136 -4.37 81.13 -42.39
CA ALA A 136 -5.62 81.90 -42.39
C ALA A 136 -5.39 83.39 -42.72
N LEU A 137 -4.27 83.97 -42.28
CA LEU A 137 -3.87 85.35 -42.58
C LEU A 137 -3.22 85.50 -43.98
N GLY A 138 -3.25 84.44 -44.79
CA GLY A 138 -2.83 84.51 -46.19
C GLY A 138 -1.35 84.84 -46.39
N ARG A 139 -0.49 84.50 -45.42
CA ARG A 139 0.96 84.70 -45.53
C ARG A 139 1.66 83.35 -45.47
N ALA A 140 1.62 82.63 -46.59
CA ALA A 140 2.66 81.67 -46.91
C ALA A 140 3.89 82.50 -47.31
N VAL A 141 4.84 82.69 -46.37
CA VAL A 141 6.05 83.54 -46.56
C VAL A 141 5.75 85.05 -46.64
#